data_AF-A0A1F6V790-F1
#
_entry.id   AF-A0A1F6V790-F1
#
_cell.length_a   1.000
_cell.length_b   1.000
_cell.length_c   1.000
_cell.angle_alpha   90.00
_cell.angle_beta   90.00
_cell.angle_gamma   90.00
#
_symmetry.space_group_name_H-M   'P 1'
#
loop_
_entity.id
_entity.type
_entity.pdbx_description
1 polymer ?
#
loop_
_entity_poly.entity_id
_entity_poly.type
_entity_poly.pdbx_seq_one_letter_code
_entity_poly.pdbx_strand_id
1 'polypeptide(L)' 'MVSNYEIFLKTDMKQFVGKWVAIAGVGVVAAGDNAKKVYEEAQAKMPGKKIMLFKVPEEEAMIF' A
#
# COMPACT_ATOMS: atom_id res chain seq x y z
N MET A 1 -10.36 15.63 -2.02
CA MET A 1 -10.14 14.21 -1.64
C MET A 1 -8.68 13.93 -1.95
N VAL A 2 -7.88 13.54 -0.97
CA VAL A 2 -6.44 13.27 -1.17
C VAL A 2 -6.32 12.00 -2.03
N SER A 3 -5.48 12.02 -3.04
CA SER A 3 -5.28 10.86 -3.91
C SER A 3 -4.45 9.79 -3.20
N ASN A 4 -4.65 8.51 -3.55
CA ASN A 4 -3.81 7.42 -3.03
C ASN A 4 -2.32 7.63 -3.33
N TYR A 5 -2.01 8.33 -4.43
CA TYR A 5 -0.63 8.66 -4.80
C TYR A 5 -0.02 9.71 -3.87
N GLU A 6 -0.75 10.76 -3.50
CA GLU A 6 -0.27 11.73 -2.50
C GLU A 6 -0.06 11.09 -1.12
N ILE A 7 -0.92 10.13 -0.74
CA ILE A 7 -0.75 9.36 0.49
C ILE A 7 0.53 8.52 0.40
N PHE A 8 0.75 7.85 -0.73
CA PHE A 8 1.98 7.08 -0.98
C PHE A 8 3.23 7.95 -0.80
N LEU A 9 3.26 9.15 -1.40
CA LEU A 9 4.40 10.06 -1.31
C LEU A 9 4.69 10.57 0.11
N LYS A 10 3.67 10.62 0.98
CA LYS A 10 3.77 11.13 2.35
C LYS A 10 3.95 10.03 3.39
N THR A 11 3.78 8.77 3.02
CA THR A 11 3.86 7.63 3.94
C THR A 11 5.28 7.12 4.01
N ASP A 12 5.80 6.91 5.22
CA ASP A 12 7.06 6.19 5.40
C ASP A 12 6.89 4.70 5.05
N MET A 13 7.53 4.29 3.95
CA MET A 13 7.46 2.94 3.41
C MET A 13 8.50 1.98 4.02
N LYS A 14 9.40 2.46 4.88
CA LYS A 14 10.47 1.61 5.47
C LYS A 14 9.91 0.41 6.23
N GLN A 15 8.76 0.56 6.89
CA GLN A 15 8.10 -0.55 7.61
C GLN A 15 7.49 -1.63 6.69
N PHE A 16 7.41 -1.35 5.39
CA PHE A 16 6.80 -2.21 4.39
C PHE A 16 7.79 -2.75 3.36
N VAL A 17 9.10 -2.60 3.59
CA VAL A 17 10.17 -3.17 2.73
C VAL A 17 9.83 -4.61 2.35
N GLY A 18 9.91 -4.91 1.05
CA GLY A 18 9.62 -6.24 0.54
C GLY A 18 8.16 -6.67 0.63
N LYS A 19 7.20 -5.80 0.96
CA LYS A 19 5.77 -6.15 1.05
C LYS A 19 4.95 -5.49 -0.05
N TRP A 20 3.84 -6.12 -0.38
CA TRP A 20 2.73 -5.45 -1.03
C TRP A 20 1.99 -4.58 -0.02
N VAL A 21 1.65 -3.36 -0.42
CA VAL A 21 0.82 -2.43 0.35
C VAL A 21 -0.42 -2.07 -0.46
N ALA A 22 -1.55 -1.94 0.22
CA ALA A 22 -2.78 -1.39 -0.32
C ALA A 22 -3.07 -0.02 0.32
N ILE A 23 -3.23 1.00 -0.51
CA ILE A 23 -3.56 2.37 -0.08
C ILE A 23 -4.97 2.71 -0.54
N ALA A 24 -5.78 3.27 0.36
CA ALA A 24 -7.17 3.61 0.07
C ALA A 24 -7.64 4.84 0.86
N GLY A 25 -7.46 6.03 0.29
CA GLY A 25 -8.06 7.31 0.71
C GLY A 25 -7.65 7.87 2.08
N VAL A 26 -7.23 7.02 3.03
CA VAL A 26 -6.87 7.38 4.41
C VAL A 26 -5.45 6.98 4.79
N GLY A 27 -4.79 6.14 4.00
CA GLY A 27 -3.50 5.56 4.36
C GLY A 27 -3.28 4.20 3.72
N VAL A 28 -2.26 3.49 4.21
CA VAL A 28 -2.08 2.05 4.00
C VAL A 28 -3.10 1.32 4.86
N VAL A 29 -3.95 0.51 4.22
CA VAL A 29 -5.05 -0.21 4.89
C VAL A 29 -4.81 -1.72 5.01
N ALA A 30 -3.87 -2.26 4.23
CA ALA A 30 -3.40 -3.64 4.31
C ALA A 30 -1.96 -3.73 3.76
N ALA A 31 -1.18 -4.70 4.27
CA ALA A 31 0.16 -5.00 3.77
C ALA A 31 0.53 -6.46 4.00
N GLY A 32 1.35 -7.05 3.13
CA GLY A 32 1.80 -8.44 3.24
C GLY A 32 2.50 -8.96 1.99
N ASP A 33 2.83 -10.25 1.98
CA ASP A 33 3.70 -10.82 0.93
C ASP A 33 2.95 -11.25 -0.33
N ASN A 34 1.62 -11.33 -0.27
CA ASN A 34 0.78 -11.78 -1.37
C ASN A 34 -0.17 -10.67 -1.83
N ALA A 35 0.02 -10.19 -3.05
CA ALA A 35 -0.78 -9.09 -3.63
C ALA A 35 -2.29 -9.35 -3.59
N LYS A 36 -2.72 -10.60 -3.87
CA LYS A 36 -4.14 -10.96 -3.89
C LYS A 36 -4.76 -10.86 -2.50
N LYS A 37 -4.09 -11.44 -1.49
CA LYS A 37 -4.57 -11.35 -0.09
C LYS A 37 -4.64 -9.91 0.40
N VAL A 38 -3.62 -9.10 0.07
CA VAL A 38 -3.57 -7.68 0.44
C VAL A 38 -4.71 -6.89 -0.22
N TYR A 39 -5.02 -7.17 -1.47
CA TYR A 39 -6.15 -6.54 -2.16
C TYR A 39 -7.50 -6.94 -1.56
N GLU A 40 -7.73 -8.25 -1.34
CA GLU A 40 -8.96 -8.77 -0.76
C GLU A 40 -9.22 -8.18 0.63
N GLU A 41 -8.17 -8.07 1.46
CA GLU A 41 -8.24 -7.45 2.78
C GLU A 41 -8.58 -5.95 2.68
N ALA A 42 -7.94 -5.22 1.76
CA ALA A 42 -8.22 -3.81 1.54
C ALA A 42 -9.65 -3.58 1.03
N GLN A 43 -10.16 -4.46 0.17
CA GLN A 43 -11.53 -4.39 -0.36
C GLN A 43 -12.57 -4.66 0.73
N ALA A 44 -12.29 -5.61 1.63
CA ALA A 44 -13.15 -5.88 2.78
C ALA A 44 -13.17 -4.70 3.78
N LYS A 45 -12.01 -4.06 4.02
CA LYS A 45 -11.89 -2.91 4.92
C LYS A 45 -12.48 -1.62 4.34
N MET A 46 -12.36 -1.42 3.03
CA MET A 46 -12.70 -0.17 2.35
C MET A 46 -13.63 -0.42 1.14
N PRO A 47 -14.86 -0.92 1.36
CA PRO A 47 -15.77 -1.26 0.27
C PRO A 47 -16.10 -0.03 -0.59
N GLY A 48 -16.05 -0.20 -1.92
CA GLY A 48 -16.37 0.86 -2.89
C GLY A 48 -15.31 1.96 -3.03
N LYS A 49 -14.17 1.87 -2.33
CA LYS A 49 -13.05 2.80 -2.50
C LYS A 49 -12.09 2.32 -3.58
N LYS A 50 -11.47 3.26 -4.30
CA LYS A 50 -10.37 2.97 -5.21
C LYS A 50 -9.15 2.53 -4.40
N ILE A 51 -8.68 1.31 -4.63
CA ILE A 51 -7.49 0.74 -3.98
C ILE A 51 -6.31 0.89 -4.93
N MET A 52 -5.18 1.35 -4.40
CA MET A 52 -3.89 1.32 -5.10
C MET A 52 -3.01 0.26 -4.45
N LEU A 53 -2.53 -0.69 -5.26
CA LEU A 53 -1.52 -1.66 -4.83
C LEU A 53 -0.15 -1.19 -5.26
N PHE A 54 0.83 -1.40 -4.38
CA PHE A 54 2.23 -1.13 -4.67
C PHE A 54 3.09 -2.21 -4.02
N LYS A 55 4.08 -2.73 -4.75
CA LYS A 55 5.12 -3.59 -4.18
C LYS A 55 6.26 -2.68 -3.75
N VAL A 56 6.48 -2.60 -2.45
CA VAL A 56 7.63 -1.91 -1.91
C VAL A 56 8.87 -2.72 -2.28
N PRO A 57 9.89 -2.08 -2.89
CA PRO A 57 11.14 -2.76 -3.23
C PRO A 57 11.78 -3.42 -2.01
N GLU A 58 12.62 -4.41 -2.27
CA GLU A 58 13.53 -4.94 -1.25
C GLU A 58 14.54 -3.85 -0.84
N GLU A 59 15.12 -3.97 0.35
CA GLU A 59 16.03 -2.95 0.92
C GLU A 59 17.18 -2.61 -0.04
N GLU A 60 17.74 -3.63 -0.69
CA GLU A 60 18.85 -3.54 -1.64
C GLU A 60 18.53 -2.68 -2.89
N ALA A 61 17.25 -2.50 -3.21
CA ALA A 61 16.78 -1.75 -4.36
C ALA A 61 16.28 -0.34 -4.00
N MET A 62 16.29 0.05 -2.72
CA MET A 62 15.91 1.41 -2.31
C MET A 62 17.09 2.37 -2.45
N ILE A 63 16.87 3.47 -3.18
CA ILE A 63 17.80 4.61 -3.22
C ILE A 63 17.26 5.64 -2.23
N PHE A 64 18.02 5.90 -1.15
CA PHE A 64 17.68 6.84 -0.08
C PHE A 64 18.19 8.25 -0.38
#